data_AF-A0A533XRS2-F1
#
_entry.id   AF-A0A533XRS2-F1
#
_cell.length_a   1.000
_cell.length_b   1.000
_cell.length_c   1.000
_cell.angle_alpha   90.00
_cell.angle_beta   90.00
_cell.angle_gamma   90.00
#
_symmetry.space_group_name_H-M   'P 1'
#
loop_
_entity.id
_entity.type
_entity.pdbx_description
1 polymer ?
#
loop_
_entity_poly.entity_id
_entity_poly.type
_entity_poly.pdbx_seq_one_letter_code
_entity_poly.pdbx_strand_id
1 'polypeptide(L)' 'MTERHQTRDFLLRDLPEDLADKLKVAASLHRVSAKSYIQGILEGHVRELEKKGITLALPKGK' A
#
# COMPACT_ATOMS: atom_id res chain seq x y z
N MET A 1 -19.43 14.96 -5.29
CA MET A 1 -19.60 13.65 -4.62
C MET A 1 -18.33 12.86 -4.87
N THR A 2 -17.42 12.81 -3.89
CA THR A 2 -16.11 12.16 -4.07
C THR A 2 -16.26 10.68 -3.76
N GLU A 3 -16.12 9.84 -4.78
CA GLU A 3 -16.15 8.38 -4.67
C GLU A 3 -15.08 7.93 -3.68
N ARG A 4 -15.48 7.66 -2.43
CA ARG A 4 -14.66 6.90 -1.49
C ARG A 4 -14.70 5.46 -1.95
N HIS A 5 -13.84 5.10 -2.90
CA HIS A 5 -13.51 3.71 -3.19
C HIS A 5 -13.07 3.07 -1.87
N GLN A 6 -13.99 2.32 -1.25
CA GLN A 6 -13.69 1.44 -0.14
C GLN A 6 -12.90 0.26 -0.71
N THR A 7 -11.61 0.44 -0.95
CA THR A 7 -10.66 -0.68 -1.03
C THR A 7 -10.44 -1.17 0.41
N ARG A 8 -11.49 -1.79 0.95
CA ARG A 8 -11.47 -2.50 2.23
C ARG A 8 -10.92 -3.91 1.96
N ASP A 9 -9.90 -4.28 2.72
CA ASP A 9 -9.50 -5.68 2.98
C ASP A 9 -8.65 -6.49 1.98
N PHE A 10 -8.35 -6.04 0.76
CA PHE A 10 -7.52 -6.88 -0.13
C PHE A 10 -6.04 -6.98 0.31
N LEU A 11 -5.46 -5.89 0.84
CA LEU A 11 -4.01 -5.76 0.99
C LEU A 11 -3.35 -6.74 1.96
N LEU A 12 -4.10 -7.45 2.79
CA LEU A 12 -3.57 -8.32 3.84
C LEU A 12 -4.05 -9.77 3.75
N ARG A 13 -4.94 -10.10 2.82
CA ARG A 13 -5.69 -11.37 2.86
C ARG A 13 -4.85 -12.60 2.49
N ASP A 14 -3.86 -12.42 1.62
CA ASP A 14 -2.97 -13.47 1.13
C ASP A 14 -1.52 -13.26 1.58
N LEU A 15 -1.29 -12.41 2.59
CA LEU A 15 0.05 -12.26 3.16
C LEU A 15 0.38 -13.44 4.09
N PRO A 16 1.62 -13.96 4.04
CA PRO A 16 2.10 -14.88 5.07
C PRO A 16 1.92 -14.28 6.46
N GLU A 17 1.43 -15.08 7.41
CA GLU A 17 1.09 -14.63 8.77
C GLU A 17 2.27 -13.91 9.45
N ASP A 18 3.47 -14.48 9.37
CA ASP A 18 4.71 -13.91 9.89
C ASP A 18 5.01 -12.51 9.32
N LEU A 19 4.76 -12.31 8.02
CA LEU A 19 4.96 -11.01 7.38
C LEU A 19 3.88 -10.01 7.83
N ALA A 20 2.62 -10.44 7.95
CA ALA A 20 1.55 -9.59 8.44
C ALA A 20 1.81 -9.11 9.86
N ASP A 21 2.32 -9.97 10.74
CA ASP A 21 2.65 -9.62 12.11
C ASP A 21 3.86 -8.68 12.22
N LYS A 22 4.91 -8.91 11.42
CA LYS A 22 6.04 -7.98 11.30
C LYS A 22 5.60 -6.59 10.85
N LEU A 23 4.68 -6.52 9.88
CA LEU A 23 4.13 -5.24 9.40
C LEU A 23 3.27 -4.54 10.46
N LYS A 24 2.52 -5.27 11.29
CA LYS A 24 1.78 -4.69 12.43
C LYS A 24 2.75 -4.08 13.45
N VAL A 25 3.80 -4.82 13.83
CA VAL A 25 4.83 -4.32 14.77
C VAL A 25 5.53 -3.08 14.21
N ALA A 26 5.90 -3.10 12.94
CA ALA A 26 6.50 -1.95 12.28
C ALA A 26 5.55 -0.74 12.28
N ALA A 27 4.27 -0.92 11.98
CA ALA A 27 3.29 0.16 12.05
C ALA A 27 3.17 0.76 13.46
N SER A 28 3.21 -0.07 14.50
CA SER A 28 3.21 0.37 15.90
C SER A 28 4.43 1.22 16.26
N LEU A 29 5.63 0.85 15.79
CA LEU A 29 6.85 1.65 16.00
C LEU A 29 6.72 3.05 15.37
N HIS A 30 6.04 3.15 14.24
CA HIS A 30 5.77 4.39 13.54
C HIS A 30 4.52 5.14 14.06
N ARG A 31 3.84 4.64 15.11
CA ARG A 31 2.63 5.21 15.71
C ARG A 31 1.50 5.45 14.70
N VAL A 32 1.38 4.57 13.71
CA VAL A 32 0.35 4.62 12.67
C VAL A 32 -0.40 3.29 12.59
N SER A 33 -1.58 3.30 11.96
CA SER A 33 -2.29 2.04 11.68
C SER A 33 -1.51 1.18 10.69
N ALA A 34 -1.64 -0.15 10.78
CA ALA A 34 -1.03 -1.08 9.81
C ALA A 34 -1.41 -0.75 8.37
N LYS A 35 -2.67 -0.37 8.14
CA LYS A 35 -3.15 0.11 6.83
C LYS A 35 -2.38 1.33 6.35
N SER A 36 -2.28 2.37 7.18
CA SER A 36 -1.58 3.62 6.83
C SER A 36 -0.09 3.38 6.58
N TYR A 37 0.53 2.51 7.38
CA TYR A 37 1.93 2.12 7.22
C TYR A 37 2.17 1.45 5.85
N ILE A 38 1.38 0.43 5.53
CA ILE A 38 1.49 -0.30 4.26
C ILE A 38 1.20 0.63 3.08
N GLN A 39 0.16 1.47 3.18
CA GLN A 39 -0.15 2.45 2.14
C GLN A 39 1.04 3.40 1.89
N GLY A 40 1.68 3.90 2.95
CA GLY A 40 2.87 4.76 2.82
C GLY A 40 4.05 4.06 2.14
N ILE A 41 4.28 2.78 2.44
CA ILE A 41 5.31 1.98 1.76
C ILE A 41 4.99 1.84 0.27
N LEU A 42 3.74 1.48 -0.07
CA LEU A 42 3.32 1.29 -1.46
C LEU A 42 3.41 2.59 -2.26
N GLU A 43 2.94 3.71 -1.71
CA GLU A 43 3.04 5.03 -2.34
C GLU A 43 4.50 5.46 -2.52
N GLY A 44 5.35 5.20 -1.51
CA GLY A 44 6.79 5.44 -1.58
C GLY A 44 7.42 4.66 -2.73
N HIS A 45 7.11 3.37 -2.83
CA HIS A 45 7.62 2.50 -3.88
C HIS A 45 7.20 2.96 -5.29
N VAL A 46 5.93 3.34 -5.47
CA VAL A 46 5.44 3.90 -6.75
C VAL A 46 6.24 5.14 -7.14
N ARG A 47 6.43 6.08 -6.20
CA ARG A 47 7.23 7.30 -6.45
C ARG A 47 8.67 6.99 -6.82
N GLU A 48 9.28 5.97 -6.21
CA GLU A 48 10.64 5.53 -6.57
C GLU A 48 10.71 4.95 -7.98
N LEU A 49 9.70 4.18 -8.39
CA LEU A 49 9.62 3.64 -9.75
C LEU A 49 9.45 4.75 -10.78
N GLU A 50 8.58 5.73 -10.51
CA GLU A 50 8.38 6.89 -11.37
C GLU A 50 9.68 7.72 -11.52
N LYS A 51 10.43 7.92 -10.43
CA LYS A 51 11.75 8.58 -10.47
C LYS A 51 12.77 7.84 -11.34
N LYS A 52 12.65 6.51 -11.45
CA LYS A 52 13.50 5.68 -12.32
C LYS A 52 13.04 5.70 -13.78
N GLY A 53 12.04 6.51 -14.12
CA GLY A 53 11.47 6.60 -15.47
C GLY A 53 10.53 5.45 -15.82
N ILE A 54 10.12 4.63 -14.83
CA ILE A 54 9.14 3.57 -15.02
C ILE A 54 7.76 4.22 -14.93
N THR A 55 7.17 4.53 -16.09
CA THR A 55 5.82 5.07 -16.15
C THR A 55 4.82 3.97 -15.85
N LEU A 56 4.30 3.96 -14.61
CA LEU A 56 3.20 3.11 -14.18
C LEU A 56 1.86 3.68 -14.69
N ALA A 57 1.73 3.83 -16.00
CA ALA A 57 0.44 4.16 -16.60
C ALA A 57 -0.43 2.90 -16.53
N LEU A 58 -1.53 2.97 -15.77
CA LEU A 58 -2.62 2.03 -15.98
C LEU A 58 -3.09 2.22 -17.43
N PRO A 59 -3.08 1.18 -18.28
CA PRO A 59 -3.70 1.30 -19.58
C PRO A 59 -5.13 1.76 -19.32
N LYS A 60 -5.48 2.95 -19.84
CA LYS A 60 -6.86 3.44 -19.79
C LYS A 60 -7.69 2.35 -20.46
N GLY A 61 -8.43 1.60 -19.65
CA GLY A 61 -9.36 0.60 -20.13
C GLY A 61 -10.27 1.23 -21.16
N LYS A 62 -10.49 0.52 -22.27
CA LYS A 62 -11.66 0.74 -23.10
C LYS A 62 -12.92 0.53 -22.29
#